data_AF-A0A1V2GXK4-F1
#
_entry.id   AF-A0A1V2GXK4-F1
#
_cell.length_a   1.000
_cell.length_b   1.000
_cell.length_c   1.000
_cell.angle_alpha   90.00
_cell.angle_beta   90.00
_cell.angle_gamma   90.00
#
_symmetry.space_group_name_H-M   'P 1'
#
loop_
_entity.id
_entity.type
_entity.pdbx_description
1 polymer ?
#
loop_
_entity_poly.entity_id
_entity_poly.type
_entity_poly.pdbx_seq_one_letter_code
_entity_poly.pdbx_strand_id
1 'polypeptide(L)'
;MTLSIAPAAATARANEAAAFEKVLVLLAAAHRGGEAARAQALRMNDKLWTAILQAVGNAESALALPMRQGLAALGVSVLREQGRAQPNLDLLIAINQRVLAGLATRH
;
A
#
# COMPACT_ATOMS: atom_id res chain seq x y z
N MET A 1 -6.30 30.98 -18.82
CA MET A 1 -5.84 30.63 -17.46
C MET A 1 -5.59 29.13 -17.42
N THR A 2 -4.34 28.69 -17.56
CA THR A 2 -3.95 27.29 -17.41
C THR A 2 -3.69 27.02 -15.93
N LEU A 3 -4.62 26.32 -15.26
CA LEU A 3 -4.42 25.84 -13.89
C LEU A 3 -3.20 24.91 -13.88
N SER A 4 -2.18 25.26 -13.10
CA SER A 4 -1.00 24.41 -12.89
C SER A 4 -1.38 23.25 -11.95
N ILE A 5 -1.59 22.07 -12.54
CA ILE A 5 -2.05 20.85 -11.84
C ILE A 5 -0.86 20.04 -11.28
N ALA A 6 0.37 20.40 -11.66
CA ALA A 6 1.60 19.67 -11.32
C ALA A 6 1.92 19.56 -9.81
N PRO A 7 1.81 20.62 -8.98
CA PRO A 7 2.25 20.53 -7.57
C PRO A 7 1.33 19.65 -6.71
N ALA A 8 0.03 19.62 -7.01
CA ALA A 8 -0.94 18.79 -6.29
C ALA A 8 -0.74 17.29 -6.57
N ALA A 9 -0.47 16.93 -7.83
CA ALA A 9 -0.20 15.55 -8.21
C ALA A 9 1.12 15.02 -7.61
N ALA A 10 2.17 15.84 -7.60
CA ALA A 10 3.44 15.49 -6.95
C ALA A 10 3.26 15.27 -5.44
N THR A 11 2.47 16.13 -4.78
CA THR A 11 2.14 16.00 -3.35
C THR A 11 1.35 14.72 -3.06
N ALA A 12 0.37 14.38 -3.90
CA ALA A 12 -0.40 13.14 -3.76
C ALA A 12 0.50 11.90 -3.86
N ARG A 13 1.44 11.86 -4.81
CA ARG A 13 2.39 10.76 -4.96
C ARG A 13 3.36 10.64 -3.79
N ALA A 14 3.85 11.76 -3.27
CA ALA A 14 4.68 11.78 -2.07
C ALA A 14 3.92 11.22 -0.86
N ASN A 15 2.64 11.57 -0.71
CA ASN A 15 1.79 11.06 0.36
C ASN A 15 1.53 9.54 0.22
N GLU A 16 1.30 9.04 -1.00
CA GLU A 16 1.20 7.59 -1.27
C GLU A 16 2.48 6.87 -0.84
N ALA A 17 3.64 7.34 -1.29
CA ALA A 17 4.94 6.75 -0.96
C ALA A 17 5.19 6.74 0.57
N ALA A 18 4.94 7.87 1.25
CA ALA A 18 5.09 7.98 2.69
C ALA A 18 4.19 7.00 3.46
N ALA A 19 2.98 6.71 2.95
CA ALA A 19 2.10 5.72 3.57
C ALA A 19 2.67 4.29 3.49
N PHE A 20 3.25 3.91 2.34
CA PHE A 20 3.95 2.62 2.19
C PHE A 20 5.18 2.54 3.09
N GLU A 21 6.03 3.58 3.10
CA GLU A 21 7.22 3.65 3.95
C GLU A 21 6.88 3.48 5.43
N LYS A 22 5.84 4.16 5.91
CA LYS A 22 5.36 4.03 7.27
C LYS A 22 4.94 2.59 7.61
N VAL A 23 4.21 1.93 6.71
CA VAL A 23 3.79 0.53 6.92
C VAL A 23 4.99 -0.41 6.91
N LEU A 24 5.97 -0.20 6.03
CA LEU A 24 7.21 -0.98 6.00
C LEU A 24 8.01 -0.87 7.29
N VAL A 25 8.16 0.33 7.84
CA VAL A 25 8.83 0.55 9.14
C VAL A 25 8.13 -0.23 10.26
N LEU A 26 6.78 -0.19 10.29
CA LEU A 26 6.00 -0.91 11.31
C LEU A 26 6.10 -2.42 11.16
N LEU A 27 6.01 -2.95 9.94
CA LEU A 27 6.17 -4.39 9.67
C LEU A 27 7.58 -4.87 10.04
N ALA A 28 8.62 -4.11 9.70
CA ALA A 28 10.00 -4.43 10.08
C ALA A 28 10.18 -4.43 11.61
N ALA A 29 9.57 -3.45 12.31
CA ALA A 29 9.61 -3.39 13.77
C ALA A 29 8.86 -4.58 14.41
N ALA A 30 7.79 -5.08 13.79
CA ALA A 30 7.01 -6.20 14.29
C ALA A 30 7.77 -7.54 14.35
N HIS A 31 8.90 -7.70 13.65
CA HIS A 31 9.78 -8.87 13.80
C HIS A 31 10.48 -8.91 15.16
N ARG A 32 10.78 -7.74 15.73
CA ARG A 32 11.51 -7.61 17.00
C ARG A 32 10.60 -7.15 18.14
N GLY A 33 9.42 -6.65 17.82
CA GLY A 33 8.41 -6.24 18.78
C GLY A 33 7.50 -7.40 19.16
N GLY A 34 6.97 -7.36 20.39
CA GLY A 34 5.95 -8.32 20.83
C GLY A 34 4.60 -8.13 20.13
N GLU A 35 3.57 -8.79 20.66
CA GLU A 35 2.23 -8.83 20.05
C GLU A 35 1.63 -7.45 19.74
N ALA A 36 1.86 -6.46 20.61
CA ALA A 36 1.36 -5.10 20.40
C ALA A 36 1.91 -4.45 19.11
N ALA A 37 3.22 -4.60 18.86
CA ALA A 37 3.87 -4.08 17.66
C ALA A 37 3.36 -4.79 16.40
N ARG A 38 3.21 -6.11 16.47
CA ARG A 38 2.61 -6.91 15.40
C ARG A 38 1.18 -6.47 15.09
N ALA A 39 0.34 -6.33 16.11
CA ALA A 39 -1.04 -5.91 15.95
C ALA A 39 -1.14 -4.49 15.34
N GLN A 40 -0.26 -3.57 15.74
CA GLN A 40 -0.19 -2.23 15.14
C GLN A 40 0.20 -2.28 13.66
N ALA A 41 1.24 -3.05 13.32
CA ALA A 41 1.70 -3.16 11.94
C ALA A 41 0.62 -3.74 11.01
N LEU A 42 -0.05 -4.82 11.44
CA LEU A 42 -1.11 -5.45 10.66
C LEU A 42 -2.33 -4.52 10.50
N ARG A 43 -2.75 -3.80 11.56
CA ARG A 43 -3.83 -2.80 11.44
C ARG A 43 -3.48 -1.67 10.45
N MET A 44 -2.22 -1.24 10.41
CA MET A 44 -1.81 -0.19 9.49
C MET A 44 -1.71 -0.68 8.04
N ASN A 45 -1.21 -1.90 7.84
CA ASN A 45 -1.19 -2.54 6.54
C ASN A 45 -2.62 -2.82 6.03
N ASP A 46 -3.54 -3.23 6.90
CA ASP A 46 -4.97 -3.37 6.59
C ASP A 46 -5.58 -2.08 6.02
N LYS A 47 -5.37 -0.96 6.72
CA LYS A 47 -5.87 0.36 6.32
C LYS A 47 -5.30 0.79 4.97
N LEU A 48 -4.01 0.58 4.76
CA LEU A 48 -3.34 0.90 3.49
C LEU A 48 -3.98 0.11 2.33
N TRP A 49 -4.09 -1.21 2.46
CA TRP A 49 -4.60 -2.06 1.38
C TRP A 49 -6.10 -1.88 1.16
N THR A 50 -6.88 -1.60 2.21
CA THR A 50 -8.29 -1.22 2.07
C THR A 50 -8.44 0.09 1.29
N ALA A 51 -7.62 1.11 1.59
CA ALA A 51 -7.64 2.37 0.85
C ALA A 51 -7.26 2.18 -0.62
N ILE A 52 -6.27 1.32 -0.92
CA ILE A 52 -5.90 0.97 -2.30
C ILE A 52 -7.08 0.31 -3.02
N LEU A 53 -7.75 -0.67 -2.39
CA LEU A 53 -8.91 -1.34 -2.97
C LEU A 53 -10.05 -0.36 -3.30
N GLN A 54 -10.31 0.60 -2.40
CA GLN A 54 -11.28 1.68 -2.64
C GLN A 54 -10.86 2.56 -3.83
N ALA A 55 -9.58 2.95 -3.89
CA ALA A 55 -9.06 3.82 -4.95
C ALA A 55 -9.09 3.16 -6.34
N VAL A 56 -8.77 1.86 -6.44
CA VAL A 56 -8.82 1.13 -7.73
C VAL A 56 -10.24 0.73 -8.13
N GLY A 57 -11.17 0.66 -7.17
CA GLY A 57 -12.59 0.45 -7.41
C GLY A 57 -13.34 1.71 -7.87
N ASN A 58 -12.77 2.90 -7.68
CA ASN A 58 -13.36 4.15 -8.16
C ASN A 58 -13.39 4.18 -9.70
N ALA A 59 -14.57 4.41 -10.27
CA ALA A 59 -14.78 4.53 -11.71
C ALA A 59 -13.96 5.67 -12.36
N GLU A 60 -13.65 6.72 -11.60
CA GLU A 60 -12.85 7.86 -12.02
C GLU A 60 -11.34 7.65 -11.87
N SER A 61 -10.89 6.44 -11.49
CA SER A 61 -9.48 6.14 -11.34
C SER A 61 -8.71 6.32 -12.65
N ALA A 62 -7.68 7.17 -12.62
CA ALA A 62 -6.78 7.42 -13.77
C ALA A 62 -5.90 6.21 -14.16
N LEU A 63 -5.94 5.12 -13.39
CA LEU A 63 -5.22 3.89 -13.73
C LEU A 63 -5.95 3.12 -14.83
N ALA A 64 -5.18 2.59 -15.79
CA ALA A 64 -5.70 1.69 -16.81
C ALA A 64 -6.35 0.44 -16.18
N LEU A 65 -7.43 -0.04 -16.78
CA LEU A 65 -8.22 -1.16 -16.25
C LEU A 65 -7.39 -2.40 -15.87
N PRO A 66 -6.42 -2.88 -16.69
CA PRO A 66 -5.59 -4.02 -16.31
C PRO A 66 -4.77 -3.78 -15.04
N MET A 67 -4.26 -2.56 -14.84
CA MET A 67 -3.51 -2.19 -13.64
C MET A 67 -4.42 -2.17 -12.40
N ARG A 68 -5.66 -1.66 -12.53
CA ARG A 68 -6.64 -1.67 -11.45
C ARG A 68 -6.99 -3.09 -11.04
N GLN A 69 -7.25 -3.96 -12.01
CA GLN A 69 -7.55 -5.38 -11.76
C GLN A 69 -6.38 -6.11 -11.09
N GLY A 70 -5.15 -5.88 -11.57
CA GLY A 70 -3.95 -6.45 -10.97
C GLY A 70 -3.74 -6.01 -9.52
N LEU A 71 -3.86 -4.70 -9.24
CA LEU A 71 -3.76 -4.16 -7.88
C LEU A 71 -4.90 -4.64 -6.97
N ALA A 72 -6.11 -4.77 -7.49
CA ALA A 72 -7.24 -5.31 -6.74
C ALA A 72 -7.01 -6.77 -6.33
N ALA A 73 -6.57 -7.62 -7.26
CA ALA A 73 -6.26 -9.02 -6.98
C ALA A 73 -5.11 -9.15 -5.97
N LEU A 74 -4.09 -8.31 -6.09
CA LEU A 74 -2.98 -8.26 -5.13
C LEU A 74 -3.45 -7.82 -3.73
N GLY A 75 -4.27 -6.77 -3.65
CA GLY A 75 -4.81 -6.28 -2.37
C GLY A 75 -5.65 -7.32 -1.65
N VAL A 76 -6.52 -8.05 -2.37
CA VAL A 76 -7.28 -9.17 -1.79
C VAL A 76 -6.35 -10.26 -1.26
N SER A 77 -5.27 -10.56 -1.98
CA SER A 77 -4.30 -11.58 -1.57
C SER A 77 -3.52 -11.16 -0.33
N VAL A 78 -3.13 -9.88 -0.23
CA VAL A 78 -2.46 -9.31 0.94
C VAL A 78 -3.36 -9.37 2.18
N LEU A 79 -4.61 -8.91 2.07
CA LEU A 79 -5.56 -8.94 3.19
C LEU A 79 -5.86 -10.37 3.65
N ARG A 80 -5.91 -11.32 2.70
CA ARG A 80 -6.06 -12.76 3.02
C ARG A 80 -4.85 -13.32 3.78
N GLU A 81 -3.63 -13.04 3.31
CA GLU A 81 -2.41 -13.48 4.00
C GLU A 81 -2.33 -12.88 5.41
N GLN A 82 -2.65 -11.60 5.55
CA GLN A 82 -2.71 -10.91 6.82
C GLN A 82 -3.75 -11.50 7.80
N GLY A 83 -4.87 -12.02 7.28
CA GLY A 83 -5.93 -12.63 8.10
C GLY A 83 -5.63 -14.05 8.60
N ARG A 84 -4.46 -14.62 8.28
CA ARG A 84 -4.06 -15.94 8.76
C ARG A 84 -3.77 -15.95 10.26
N ALA A 85 -3.85 -17.12 10.89
CA ALA A 85 -3.46 -17.30 12.30
C ALA A 85 -1.99 -16.92 12.55
N GLN A 86 -1.12 -17.15 11.56
CA GLN A 86 0.27 -16.73 11.57
C GLN A 86 0.60 -16.02 10.25
N PRO A 87 0.38 -14.70 10.16
CA PRO A 87 0.67 -13.94 8.95
C PRO A 87 2.16 -13.93 8.62
N ASN A 88 2.52 -14.13 7.34
CA ASN A 88 3.89 -14.01 6.88
C ASN A 88 4.30 -12.54 6.70
N LEU A 89 4.98 -11.98 7.69
CA LEU A 89 5.40 -10.57 7.67
C LEU A 89 6.41 -10.27 6.56
N ASP A 90 7.33 -11.20 6.27
CA ASP A 90 8.34 -11.01 5.21
C ASP A 90 7.67 -10.90 3.82
N LEU A 91 6.64 -11.70 3.57
CA LEU A 91 5.84 -11.61 2.35
C LEU A 91 5.12 -10.26 2.25
N LEU A 92 4.49 -9.80 3.35
CA LEU A 92 3.82 -8.50 3.39
C LEU A 92 4.82 -7.35 3.13
N ILE A 93 6.02 -7.41 3.72
CA ILE A 93 7.11 -6.45 3.48
C ILE A 93 7.51 -6.47 2.00
N ALA A 94 7.79 -7.64 1.44
CA ALA A 94 8.25 -7.79 0.06
C ALA A 94 7.22 -7.24 -0.95
N ILE A 95 5.93 -7.47 -0.72
CA ILE A 95 4.87 -6.93 -1.58
C ILE A 95 4.83 -5.39 -1.48
N ASN A 96 4.80 -4.83 -0.27
CA ASN A 96 4.78 -3.37 -0.08
C ASN A 96 6.02 -2.69 -0.69
N GLN A 97 7.21 -3.30 -0.57
CA GLN A 97 8.44 -2.81 -1.21
C GLN A 97 8.33 -2.78 -2.73
N ARG A 98 7.80 -3.84 -3.34
CA ARG A 98 7.63 -3.90 -4.81
C ARG A 98 6.65 -2.85 -5.32
N VAL A 99 5.55 -2.61 -4.59
CA VAL A 99 4.59 -1.57 -4.97
C VAL A 99 5.19 -0.18 -4.80
N LEU A 100 5.88 0.09 -3.69
CA LEU A 100 6.58 1.36 -3.46
C LEU A 100 7.64 1.61 -4.54
N ALA A 101 8.43 0.61 -4.90
CA ALA A 101 9.42 0.72 -5.97
C ALA A 101 8.75 1.13 -7.29
N GLY A 102 7.63 0.49 -7.65
CA GLY A 102 6.86 0.83 -8.85
C GLY A 102 6.23 2.22 -8.83
N LEU A 103 5.92 2.78 -7.65
CA LEU A 103 5.49 4.17 -7.51
C LEU A 103 6.64 5.15 -7.79
N ALA A 104 7.86 4.80 -7.39
CA ALA A 104 9.05 5.64 -7.59
C ALA A 104 9.58 5.62 -9.04
N THR A 105 9.34 4.55 -9.82
CA THR A 105 9.94 4.39 -11.16
C THR A 105 9.20 5.10 -12.31
N ARG A 106 8.08 5.80 -12.07
CA ARG A 106 7.38 6.56 -13.12
C ARG A 106 7.97 7.97 -13.24
N HIS A 107 8.96 8.11 -14.11
CA HIS A 107 9.38 9.36 -14.75
C HIS A 107 8.92 9.38 -16.21
#